data_AF-A6XGT6-F1
#
_entry.id   AF-A6XGT6-F1
#
_cell.length_a   1.000
_cell.length_b   1.000
_cell.length_c   1.000
_cell.angle_alpha   90.00
_cell.angle_beta   90.00
_cell.angle_gamma   90.00
#
_symmetry.space_group_name_H-M   'P 1'
#
loop_
_entity.id
_entity.type
_entity.pdbx_description
1 polymer ?
#
loop_
_entity_poly.entity_id
_entity_poly.type
_entity_poly.pdbx_seq_one_letter_code
_entity_poly.pdbx_strand_id
1 'polypeptide(L)' 'GKRVGKNNCVNKGDRLKKGQTLGFIEQLGTHVPVECPVAGELIKFNVEDGKPVEYSQAICEITPFFGGYTGSDRATKVVA' A
#
# COMPACT_ATOMS: atom_id res chain seq x y z
N GLY A 1 -6.08 19.30 8.23
CA GLY A 1 -4.64 19.10 7.97
C GLY A 1 -4.33 17.67 8.33
N LYS A 2 -4.05 16.82 7.34
CA LYS A 2 -4.02 15.37 7.50
C LYS A 2 -2.61 14.95 7.89
N ARG A 3 -2.49 14.19 8.97
CA ARG A 3 -1.23 13.61 9.45
C ARG A 3 -1.38 12.11 9.28
N VAL A 4 -0.58 11.47 8.43
CA VAL A 4 -0.50 10.01 8.49
C VAL A 4 0.28 9.72 9.79
N GLY A 5 -0.34 8.91 10.63
CA GLY A 5 0.04 8.79 12.03
C GLY A 5 1.33 8.00 12.18
N LYS A 6 2.42 8.68 12.57
CA LYS A 6 3.58 8.23 13.37
C LYS A 6 3.61 6.72 13.68
N ASN A 7 3.82 5.91 12.65
CA ASN A 7 4.13 4.47 12.57
C ASN A 7 3.43 3.93 11.32
N ASN A 8 4.06 4.05 10.14
CA ASN A 8 3.69 3.17 9.04
C ASN A 8 3.74 1.74 9.57
N CYS A 9 2.64 1.00 9.50
CA CYS A 9 2.59 -0.36 10.04
C CYS A 9 3.58 -1.31 9.34
N VAL A 10 4.12 -0.86 8.20
CA VAL A 10 5.02 -1.59 7.31
C VAL A 10 6.02 -0.63 6.65
N ASN A 11 7.25 -1.07 6.44
CA ASN A 11 8.31 -0.35 5.75
C ASN A 11 8.64 -1.00 4.41
N LYS A 12 9.33 -0.27 3.54
CA LYS A 12 9.92 -0.84 2.32
C LYS A 12 10.78 -2.06 2.69
N GLY A 13 10.57 -3.17 1.98
CA GLY A 13 11.23 -4.45 2.23
C GLY A 13 10.50 -5.36 3.21
N ASP A 14 9.43 -4.89 3.86
CA ASP A 14 8.66 -5.74 4.76
C ASP A 14 7.82 -6.77 4.00
N ARG A 15 7.70 -7.95 4.59
CA ARG A 15 6.82 -9.01 4.13
C ARG A 15 5.39 -8.73 4.53
N LEU A 16 4.51 -8.71 3.55
CA LEU A 16 3.08 -8.44 3.65
C LEU A 16 2.27 -9.72 3.48
N LYS A 17 1.15 -9.81 4.20
CA LYS A 17 0.13 -10.84 4.03
C LYS A 17 -1.10 -10.24 3.35
N LYS A 18 -1.86 -11.08 2.65
CA LYS A 18 -3.17 -10.68 2.12
C LYS A 18 -4.09 -10.26 3.28
N GLY A 19 -4.77 -9.12 3.14
CA GLY A 19 -5.62 -8.51 4.16
C GLY A 19 -4.87 -7.72 5.24
N GLN A 20 -3.54 -7.64 5.17
CA GLN A 20 -2.76 -6.85 6.13
C GLN A 20 -2.99 -5.35 5.89
N THR A 21 -3.28 -4.59 6.95
CA THR A 21 -3.39 -3.13 6.89
C THR A 21 -2.02 -2.51 6.67
N LEU A 22 -1.90 -1.71 5.60
CA LEU A 22 -0.70 -0.97 5.20
C LEU A 22 -0.69 0.45 5.76
N GLY A 23 -1.87 1.04 5.91
CA GLY A 23 -2.08 2.40 6.40
C GLY A 23 -3.56 2.79 6.34
N PHE A 24 -3.84 4.07 6.52
CA PHE A 24 -5.20 4.62 6.48
C PHE A 24 -5.26 5.85 5.59
N ILE A 25 -6.30 5.93 4.78
CA ILE A 25 -6.62 7.12 3.98
C ILE A 25 -7.80 7.81 4.63
N GLU A 26 -7.68 9.11 4.88
CA GLU A 26 -8.80 9.90 5.39
C GLU A 26 -9.67 10.36 4.21
N GLN A 27 -10.92 9.95 4.18
CA GLN A 27 -11.92 10.34 3.19
C GLN A 27 -13.16 10.87 3.90
N LEU A 28 -13.53 12.13 3.62
CA LEU A 28 -14.72 12.79 4.20
C LEU A 28 -14.83 12.68 5.73
N GLY A 29 -13.69 12.75 6.44
CA GLY A 29 -13.64 12.63 7.91
C GLY A 29 -13.64 11.18 8.44
N THR A 30 -13.68 10.18 7.57
CA THR A 30 -13.56 8.75 7.92
C THR A 30 -12.18 8.24 7.55
N HIS A 31 -11.58 7.38 8.39
CA HIS A 31 -10.34 6.68 8.06
C HIS A 31 -10.64 5.33 7.43
N VAL A 32 -10.33 5.20 6.15
CA VAL A 32 -10.47 3.95 5.39
C VAL A 32 -9.16 3.17 5.47
N PRO A 33 -9.16 1.91 5.95
CA PRO A 33 -7.95 1.09 5.97
C PRO A 33 -7.54 0.71 4.55
N VAL A 34 -6.25 0.86 4.25
CA VAL A 34 -5.64 0.37 3.02
C VAL A 34 -5.13 -1.04 3.29
N GLU A 35 -5.76 -2.03 2.69
CA GLU A 35 -5.41 -3.44 2.87
C GLU A 35 -4.57 -3.99 1.72
N CYS A 36 -3.67 -4.91 2.07
CA CYS A 36 -2.83 -5.58 1.10
C CYS A 36 -3.63 -6.64 0.31
N PRO A 37 -3.75 -6.55 -1.02
CA PRO A 37 -4.57 -7.48 -1.80
C PRO A 37 -3.92 -8.87 -1.96
N VAL A 38 -2.60 -8.96 -1.76
CA VAL A 38 -1.78 -10.16 -2.02
C VAL A 38 -0.74 -10.38 -0.92
N ALA A 39 -0.24 -11.61 -0.77
CA ALA A 39 0.95 -11.84 0.04
C ALA A 39 2.21 -11.53 -0.80
N GLY A 40 3.15 -10.76 -0.24
CA GLY A 40 4.27 -10.24 -1.02
C GLY A 40 5.24 -9.39 -0.22
N GLU A 41 6.08 -8.63 -0.91
CA GLU A 41 7.03 -7.69 -0.33
C GLU A 41 6.71 -6.25 -0.74
N LEU A 42 6.77 -5.31 0.20
CA LEU A 42 6.57 -3.90 -0.09
C LEU A 42 7.78 -3.31 -0.82
N ILE A 43 7.62 -2.90 -2.08
CA ILE A 43 8.71 -2.33 -2.89
C ILE A 43 8.97 -0.87 -2.51
N LYS A 44 7.91 -0.06 -2.45
CA LYS A 44 7.97 1.36 -2.14
C LYS A 44 6.56 1.93 -1.91
N PHE A 45 6.51 3.02 -1.16
CA PHE A 45 5.37 3.94 -1.17
C PHE A 45 5.59 4.99 -2.27
N ASN A 46 4.55 5.23 -3.06
CA ASN A 46 4.51 6.28 -4.08
C ASN A 46 3.91 7.59 -3.54
N VAL A 47 3.52 7.60 -2.27
CA VAL A 47 2.95 8.74 -1.57
C VAL A 47 3.75 9.03 -0.31
N GLU A 48 3.77 10.29 0.10
CA GLU A 48 4.38 10.71 1.37
C GLU A 48 3.35 10.72 2.48
N ASP A 49 3.79 10.36 3.68
CA ASP A 49 3.04 10.46 4.92
C ASP A 49 2.49 11.88 5.11
N GLY A 50 1.18 12.00 5.34
CA GLY A 50 0.50 13.28 5.57
C GLY A 50 0.15 14.07 4.32
N LYS A 51 0.56 13.63 3.12
CA LYS A 51 0.13 14.28 1.88
C LYS A 51 -1.26 13.79 1.45
N PRO A 52 -2.08 14.68 0.86
CA PRO A 52 -3.34 14.28 0.25
C PRO A 52 -3.08 13.37 -0.96
N VAL A 53 -3.98 12.43 -1.19
CA VAL A 53 -3.97 11.52 -2.34
C VAL A 53 -5.25 11.68 -3.15
N GLU A 54 -5.15 11.49 -4.46
CA GLU A 54 -6.27 11.54 -5.41
C GLU A 54 -6.93 10.17 -5.57
N TYR A 55 -8.16 10.15 -6.08
CA TYR A 55 -8.87 8.91 -6.38
C TYR A 55 -8.10 8.08 -7.42
N SER A 56 -7.95 6.78 -7.17
CA SER A 56 -7.15 5.88 -8.03
C SER A 56 -5.65 6.20 -8.09
N GLN A 57 -5.13 7.08 -7.22
CA GLN A 57 -3.70 7.31 -7.12
C GLN A 57 -3.01 6.09 -6.51
N ALA A 58 -1.91 5.64 -7.13
CA ALA A 58 -1.10 4.56 -6.58
C ALA A 58 -0.44 4.99 -5.26
N ILE A 59 -0.74 4.26 -4.18
CA ILE A 59 -0.20 4.43 -2.84
C ILE A 59 1.12 3.70 -2.67
N CYS A 60 1.16 2.43 -3.08
CA CYS A 60 2.36 1.61 -2.97
C CYS A 60 2.40 0.50 -4.01
N GLU A 61 3.59 -0.10 -4.15
CA GLU A 61 3.88 -1.22 -5.06
C GLU A 61 4.33 -2.43 -4.26
N ILE A 62 3.77 -3.60 -4.59
CA ILE A 62 3.98 -4.85 -3.86
C ILE A 62 4.38 -5.95 -4.85
N THR A 63 5.48 -6.65 -4.56
CA THR A 63 5.88 -7.84 -5.32
C THR A 63 5.19 -9.06 -4.72
N PRO A 64 4.21 -9.70 -5.40
CA PRO A 64 3.56 -10.89 -4.88
C PRO A 64 4.53 -12.08 -4.80
N PHE A 65 4.40 -12.91 -3.76
CA PHE A 65 5.24 -14.11 -3.59
C PHE A 65 4.72 -15.36 -4.31
N PHE A 66 3.58 -15.30 -4.98
CA PHE A 66 3.03 -16.47 -5.68
C PHE A 66 3.82 -16.76 -6.95
N GLY A 67 4.63 -17.82 -6.89
CA GLY A 67 5.40 -18.36 -8.01
C GLY A 67 4.48 -19.05 -9.01
N GLY A 68 4.38 -18.49 -10.21
CA GLY A 68 3.76 -19.22 -11.31
C GLY A 68 3.14 -18.40 -12.42
N TYR A 69 3.75 -17.29 -12.89
CA TYR A 69 3.45 -16.76 -14.23
C TYR A 69 4.71 -16.17 -14.86
N THR A 70 5.21 -16.87 -15.89
CA THR A 70 6.25 -16.39 -16.80
C THR A 70 5.70 -15.22 -17.61
N GLY A 71 6.03 -13.99 -17.23
CA GLY A 71 5.66 -12.80 -18.01
C GLY A 71 5.82 -11.48 -17.26
N SER A 72 7.05 -10.96 -17.23
CA SER A 72 7.41 -9.55 -16.99
C SER A 72 6.83 -8.89 -15.71
N ASP A 73 7.55 -9.03 -14.59
CA ASP A 73 7.70 -8.02 -13.52
C ASP A 73 6.45 -7.20 -13.09
N ARG A 74 5.30 -7.85 -12.88
CA ARG A 74 4.06 -7.15 -12.48
C ARG A 74 4.02 -6.91 -10.97
N ALA A 75 4.56 -5.77 -10.53
CA ALA A 75 4.26 -5.24 -9.20
C ALA A 75 2.75 -4.94 -9.09
N THR A 76 2.12 -5.38 -7.99
CA THR A 76 0.73 -5.05 -7.67
C THR A 76 0.68 -3.65 -7.09
N LYS A 77 -0.07 -2.75 -7.75
CA LYS A 77 -0.29 -1.38 -7.25
C LYS A 77 -1.52 -1.35 -6.35
N VAL A 78 -1.35 -0.83 -5.14
CA VAL A 78 -2.47 -0.49 -4.26
C VAL A 78 -2.83 0.96 -4.53
N VAL A 79 -4.11 1.25 -4.74
CA VAL A 79 -4.64 2.57 -5.08
C VAL A 79 -5.57 3.11 -3.99
N ALA A 80 -5.70 4.44 -3.93
CA ALA A 80 -6.63 5.16 -3.06
C ALA A 80 -8.09 5.07 -3.52
#